data_AF-A0AAV2YTS3-F1
#
_entry.id   AF-A0AAV2YTS3-F1
#
_cell.length_a   1.000
_cell.length_b   1.000
_cell.length_c   1.000
_cell.angle_alpha   90.00
_cell.angle_beta   90.00
_cell.angle_gamma   90.00
#
_symmetry.space_group_name_H-M   'P 1'
#
loop_
_entity.id
_entity.type
_entity.pdbx_description
1 polymer ?
#
loop_
_entity_poly.entity_id
_entity_poly.type
_entity_poly.pdbx_seq_one_letter_code
_entity_poly.pdbx_strand_id
1 'polypeptide(L)'
;MSSASGYEDAKEERERAAKAAADDKQAFAQEFSKPRMDATFLVNNYTAPALAAAYQDREYTLRQCAELLHEGKLDELRHVLKPYHDFSLDRSNQRQTPLHKAFTPHHLERIRKRLSRLPRQITKAYTRLLGILRCDWSNVTSITGIAVTPVVGFIGEMSDQSVVINEAEVDSLFTVPLKDLVNADLWIRRPNATPVFTGGPHVVWGLTAYLLDLCVEEVLLLDSEA
;
A
#
# COMPACT_ATOMS: atom_id res chain seq x y z
N MET A 1 59.58 4.16 -20.14
CA MET A 1 58.76 5.36 -19.91
C MET A 1 57.36 5.15 -20.50
N SER A 2 56.58 4.16 -20.00
CA SER A 2 55.25 3.83 -20.60
C SER A 2 54.14 3.58 -19.56
N SER A 3 54.40 3.84 -18.28
CA SER A 3 53.49 3.50 -17.18
C SER A 3 52.81 4.73 -16.53
N ALA A 4 53.13 5.96 -16.96
CA ALA A 4 52.53 7.18 -16.41
C ALA A 4 51.26 7.62 -17.17
N SER A 5 51.21 7.44 -18.50
CA SER A 5 50.07 7.90 -19.34
C SER A 5 48.76 7.17 -19.02
N GLY A 6 48.80 5.85 -18.75
CA GLY A 6 47.58 5.11 -18.42
C GLY A 6 46.96 5.46 -17.06
N TYR A 7 47.69 6.14 -16.17
CA TYR A 7 47.19 6.51 -14.84
C TYR A 7 46.44 7.85 -14.86
N GLU A 8 46.82 8.77 -15.76
CA GLU A 8 46.12 10.04 -15.97
C GLU A 8 44.81 9.83 -16.75
N ASP A 9 44.83 8.98 -17.78
CA ASP A 9 43.62 8.65 -18.56
C ASP A 9 42.54 7.96 -17.70
N ALA A 10 42.96 7.03 -16.82
CA ALA A 10 42.06 6.35 -15.89
C ALA A 10 41.48 7.29 -14.81
N LYS A 11 42.16 8.40 -14.50
CA LYS A 11 41.69 9.39 -13.53
C LYS A 11 40.66 10.33 -14.16
N GLU A 12 40.89 10.79 -15.39
CA GLU A 12 39.92 11.60 -16.13
C GLU A 12 38.62 10.83 -16.41
N GLU A 13 38.72 9.54 -16.75
CA GLU A 13 37.54 8.71 -17.01
C GLU A 13 36.70 8.50 -15.74
N ARG A 14 37.35 8.34 -14.57
CA ARG A 14 36.66 8.25 -13.27
C ARG A 14 36.00 9.56 -12.86
N GLU A 15 36.63 10.70 -13.09
CA GLU A 15 36.04 12.01 -12.79
C GLU A 15 34.84 12.32 -13.70
N ARG A 16 34.91 11.96 -14.99
CA ARG A 16 33.76 12.07 -15.91
C ARG A 16 32.62 11.13 -15.53
N ALA A 17 32.92 9.89 -15.14
CA ALA A 17 31.91 8.93 -14.66
C ALA A 17 31.26 9.38 -13.35
N ALA A 18 32.05 9.94 -12.42
CA ALA A 18 31.54 10.48 -11.15
C ALA A 18 30.64 11.70 -11.37
N LYS A 19 31.00 12.58 -12.31
CA LYS A 19 30.20 13.75 -12.66
C LYS A 19 28.90 13.37 -13.39
N ALA A 20 28.97 12.43 -14.33
CA ALA A 20 27.78 11.89 -14.99
C ALA A 20 26.84 11.20 -13.98
N ALA A 21 27.37 10.44 -13.02
CA ALA A 21 26.57 9.82 -11.97
C ALA A 21 25.97 10.84 -10.96
N ALA A 22 26.61 11.99 -10.77
CA ALA A 22 26.08 13.07 -9.94
C ALA A 22 24.96 13.84 -10.65
N ASP A 23 25.15 14.15 -11.93
CA ASP A 23 24.16 14.81 -12.78
C ASP A 23 22.93 13.91 -12.99
N ASP A 24 23.13 12.59 -13.14
CA ASP A 24 22.05 11.61 -13.27
C ASP A 24 21.27 11.45 -11.95
N LYS A 25 21.95 11.46 -10.79
CA LYS A 25 21.28 11.51 -9.48
C LYS A 25 20.47 12.79 -9.27
N GLN A 26 20.93 13.91 -9.81
CA GLN A 26 20.26 15.20 -9.69
C GLN A 26 19.06 15.32 -10.64
N ALA A 27 19.17 14.77 -11.86
CA ALA A 27 18.08 14.61 -12.81
C ALA A 27 17.01 13.65 -12.27
N PHE A 28 17.43 12.51 -11.70
CA PHE A 28 16.57 11.56 -11.00
C PHE A 28 15.81 12.27 -9.88
N ALA A 29 16.49 13.01 -8.99
CA ALA A 29 15.86 13.75 -7.89
C ALA A 29 14.84 14.82 -8.34
N GLN A 30 15.00 15.40 -9.54
CA GLN A 30 14.01 16.35 -10.11
C GLN A 30 12.79 15.65 -10.73
N GLU A 31 12.94 14.42 -11.23
CA GLU A 31 11.88 13.64 -11.88
C GLU A 31 10.92 12.97 -10.85
N PHE A 32 11.33 12.82 -9.59
CA PHE A 32 10.48 12.36 -8.46
C PHE A 32 9.78 13.47 -7.69
N SER A 33 9.46 14.58 -8.35
CA SER A 33 8.45 15.48 -7.78
C SER A 33 7.11 14.71 -7.81
N LYS A 34 6.60 14.38 -6.62
CA LYS A 34 5.27 13.76 -6.38
C LYS A 34 4.28 14.16 -7.48
N PRO A 35 3.40 13.26 -7.96
CA PRO A 35 2.15 13.74 -8.55
C PRO A 35 1.52 14.57 -7.44
N ARG A 36 1.58 15.90 -7.57
CA ARG A 36 0.83 16.77 -6.67
C ARG A 36 -0.59 16.24 -6.79
N MET A 37 -1.22 15.87 -5.68
CA MET A 37 -2.68 16.00 -5.60
C MET A 37 -2.93 17.46 -5.89
N ASP A 38 -3.08 17.76 -7.18
CA ASP A 38 -3.25 19.11 -7.63
C ASP A 38 -4.67 19.53 -7.27
N ALA A 39 -4.89 20.83 -7.25
CA ALA A 39 -6.22 21.36 -6.98
C ALA A 39 -7.26 20.76 -7.95
N THR A 40 -6.84 20.40 -9.17
CA THR A 40 -7.68 19.82 -10.22
C THR A 40 -8.29 18.48 -9.80
N PHE A 41 -7.51 17.55 -9.25
CA PHE A 41 -8.03 16.26 -8.74
C PHE A 41 -9.06 16.47 -7.62
N LEU A 42 -8.77 17.39 -6.70
CA LEU A 42 -9.62 17.67 -5.56
C LEU A 42 -10.93 18.34 -5.98
N VAL A 43 -10.88 19.34 -6.87
CA VAL A 43 -12.05 20.06 -7.41
C VAL A 43 -12.98 19.12 -8.20
N ASN A 44 -12.42 18.10 -8.85
CA ASN A 44 -13.21 17.12 -9.62
C ASN A 44 -13.96 16.11 -8.74
N ASN A 45 -13.57 15.94 -7.47
CA ASN A 45 -14.10 14.89 -6.59
C ASN A 45 -14.80 15.43 -5.33
N TYR A 46 -14.61 16.70 -4.99
CA TYR A 46 -15.16 17.33 -3.80
C TYR A 46 -15.78 18.69 -4.12
N THR A 47 -16.71 19.14 -3.26
CA THR A 47 -17.33 20.45 -3.44
C THR A 47 -16.36 21.57 -3.05
N ALA A 48 -16.43 22.71 -3.75
CA ALA A 48 -15.59 23.87 -3.46
C ALA A 48 -15.67 24.32 -1.97
N PRO A 49 -16.84 24.34 -1.30
CA PRO A 49 -16.91 24.67 0.12
C PRO A 49 -16.21 23.65 1.03
N ALA A 50 -16.33 22.36 0.74
CA ALA A 50 -15.68 21.31 1.52
C ALA A 50 -14.14 21.37 1.39
N LEU A 51 -13.65 21.66 0.19
CA LEU A 51 -12.22 21.85 -0.06
C LEU A 51 -11.70 23.10 0.66
N ALA A 52 -12.39 24.23 0.54
CA ALA A 52 -11.98 25.46 1.20
C ALA A 52 -11.86 25.29 2.72
N ALA A 53 -12.85 24.64 3.34
CA ALA A 53 -12.81 24.31 4.76
C ALA A 53 -11.62 23.40 5.11
N ALA A 54 -11.41 22.32 4.35
CA ALA A 54 -10.30 21.39 4.60
C ALA A 54 -8.91 22.05 4.43
N TYR A 55 -8.75 22.94 3.44
CA TYR A 55 -7.51 23.70 3.26
C TYR A 55 -7.28 24.71 4.39
N GLN A 56 -8.33 25.38 4.85
CA GLN A 56 -8.25 26.31 5.96
C GLN A 56 -7.86 25.59 7.27
N ASP A 57 -8.50 24.46 7.57
CA ASP A 57 -8.19 23.65 8.74
C ASP A 57 -6.75 23.16 8.72
N ARG A 58 -6.28 22.69 7.56
CA ARG A 58 -4.89 22.27 7.37
C ARG A 58 -3.90 23.40 7.65
N GLU A 59 -4.14 24.58 7.10
CA GLU A 59 -3.24 25.73 7.26
C GLU A 59 -3.19 26.20 8.72
N TYR A 60 -4.35 26.24 9.37
CA TYR A 60 -4.44 26.58 10.79
C TYR A 60 -3.66 25.59 11.66
N THR A 61 -3.84 24.29 11.44
CA THR A 61 -3.11 23.25 12.18
C THR A 61 -1.60 23.35 11.94
N LEU A 62 -1.16 23.54 10.69
CA LEU A 62 0.27 23.66 10.39
C LEU A 62 0.91 24.88 11.05
N ARG A 63 0.20 26.01 11.06
CA ARG A 63 0.63 27.20 11.77
C ARG A 63 0.76 26.94 13.27
N GLN A 64 -0.25 26.32 13.88
CA GLN A 64 -0.22 25.96 15.29
C GLN A 64 0.96 25.02 15.60
N CYS A 65 1.21 24.03 14.74
CA CYS A 65 2.36 23.14 14.89
C CYS A 65 3.70 23.89 14.83
N ALA A 66 3.84 24.86 13.91
CA ALA A 66 5.05 25.67 13.80
C ALA A 66 5.28 26.53 15.05
N GLU A 67 4.23 27.13 15.60
CA GLU A 67 4.28 27.92 16.85
C GLU A 67 4.68 27.03 18.04
N LEU A 68 4.03 25.87 18.22
CA LEU A 68 4.35 24.92 19.30
C LEU A 68 5.77 24.36 19.20
N LEU A 69 6.24 24.10 17.97
CA LEU A 69 7.61 23.65 17.73
C LEU A 69 8.63 24.74 18.06
N HIS A 70 8.34 25.99 17.68
CA HIS A 70 9.20 27.14 18.01
C HIS A 70 9.30 27.37 19.52
N GLU A 71 8.21 27.18 20.25
CA GLU A 71 8.15 27.29 21.71
C GLU A 71 8.70 26.06 22.46
N GLY A 72 9.10 25.00 21.74
CA GLY A 72 9.62 23.77 22.33
C GLY A 72 8.57 22.91 23.05
N LYS A 73 7.28 23.16 22.83
CA LYS A 73 6.16 22.46 23.48
C LYS A 73 5.82 21.15 22.77
N LEU A 74 6.72 20.18 22.87
CA LEU A 74 6.62 18.93 22.12
C LEU A 74 5.42 18.04 22.53
N ASP A 75 5.01 18.07 23.80
CA ASP A 75 3.86 17.27 24.26
C ASP A 75 2.53 17.81 23.71
N GLU A 76 2.38 19.13 23.66
CA GLU A 76 1.23 19.80 23.05
C GLU A 76 1.21 19.59 21.53
N LEU A 77 2.37 19.69 20.88
CA LEU A 77 2.52 19.38 19.45
C LEU A 77 2.10 17.95 19.15
N ARG A 78 2.52 16.98 19.97
CA ARG A 78 2.11 15.58 19.85
C ARG A 78 0.60 15.41 20.01
N HIS A 79 -0.03 16.18 20.91
CA HIS A 79 -1.47 16.15 21.09
C HIS A 79 -2.21 16.72 19.87
N VAL A 80 -1.76 17.84 19.32
CA VAL A 80 -2.33 18.47 18.10
C VAL A 80 -2.20 17.53 16.90
N LEU A 81 -1.08 16.81 16.78
CA LEU A 81 -0.84 15.88 15.68
C LEU A 81 -1.56 14.53 15.86
N LYS A 82 -1.99 14.18 17.07
CA LYS A 82 -2.60 12.87 17.40
C LYS A 82 -3.75 12.47 16.45
N PRO A 83 -4.73 13.34 16.13
CA PRO A 83 -5.81 12.98 15.20
C PRO A 83 -5.33 12.65 13.78
N TYR A 84 -4.15 13.14 13.39
CA TYR A 84 -3.55 12.90 12.09
C TYR A 84 -2.61 11.68 12.09
N HIS A 85 -2.23 11.18 13.26
CA HIS A 85 -1.54 9.88 13.41
C HIS A 85 -2.52 8.70 13.33
N ASP A 86 -3.79 8.90 13.71
CA ASP A 86 -4.82 7.86 13.82
C ASP A 86 -5.59 7.57 12.51
N PHE A 87 -5.12 8.04 11.35
CA PHE A 87 -5.68 7.57 10.07
C PHE A 87 -5.43 6.07 9.81
N SER A 88 -4.56 5.43 10.61
CA SER A 88 -4.56 3.97 10.73
C SER A 88 -5.79 3.56 11.53
N LEU A 89 -6.94 3.43 10.83
CA LEU A 89 -8.16 2.73 11.21
C LEU A 89 -8.10 2.12 12.61
N ASP A 90 -8.78 2.72 13.58
CA ASP A 90 -8.84 2.29 14.98
C ASP A 90 -9.11 0.77 15.07
N ARG A 91 -8.02 -0.03 15.16
CA ARG A 91 -8.03 -1.50 15.02
C ARG A 91 -8.77 -2.17 16.18
N SER A 92 -8.89 -1.45 17.29
CA SER A 92 -9.36 -1.92 18.60
C SER A 92 -10.84 -2.33 18.66
N ASN A 93 -11.69 -1.77 17.79
CA ASN A 93 -13.15 -2.00 17.83
C ASN A 93 -13.68 -2.84 16.65
N GLN A 94 -12.79 -3.38 15.82
CA GLN A 94 -13.24 -4.11 14.64
C GLN A 94 -13.58 -5.56 15.01
N ARG A 95 -14.87 -5.86 15.03
CA ARG A 95 -15.39 -7.22 15.25
C ARG A 95 -14.68 -8.20 14.31
N GLN A 96 -14.05 -9.23 14.85
CA GLN A 96 -13.46 -10.29 14.04
C GLN A 96 -14.52 -11.38 13.75
N THR A 97 -14.27 -12.23 12.78
CA THR A 97 -15.14 -13.35 12.40
C THR A 97 -14.39 -14.66 12.62
N PRO A 98 -14.94 -15.62 13.40
CA PRO A 98 -14.31 -16.92 13.54
C PRO A 98 -14.11 -17.58 12.19
N LEU A 99 -12.99 -18.27 12.01
CA LEU A 99 -12.61 -18.89 10.74
C LEU A 99 -13.70 -19.81 10.16
N HIS A 100 -14.40 -20.57 11.01
CA HIS A 100 -15.49 -21.47 10.59
C HIS A 100 -16.74 -20.73 10.08
N LYS A 101 -16.88 -19.42 10.36
CA LYS A 101 -17.94 -18.54 9.82
C LYS A 101 -17.44 -17.65 8.68
N ALA A 102 -16.22 -17.88 8.20
CA ALA A 102 -15.66 -17.17 7.06
C ALA A 102 -16.56 -17.33 5.82
N PHE A 103 -16.57 -16.31 4.96
CA PHE A 103 -17.36 -16.22 3.72
C PHE A 103 -18.87 -16.57 3.78
N THR A 104 -19.48 -16.62 4.97
CA THR A 104 -20.94 -16.62 5.10
C THR A 104 -21.54 -15.36 4.45
N PRO A 105 -22.81 -15.36 3.99
CA PRO A 105 -23.42 -14.18 3.36
C PRO A 105 -23.29 -12.90 4.19
N HIS A 106 -23.42 -13.02 5.52
CA HIS A 106 -23.22 -11.91 6.45
C HIS A 106 -21.76 -11.43 6.49
N HIS A 107 -20.80 -12.37 6.50
CA HIS A 107 -19.39 -12.01 6.47
C HIS A 107 -18.99 -11.35 5.13
N LEU A 108 -19.47 -11.88 4.00
CA LEU A 108 -19.26 -11.27 2.68
C LEU A 108 -19.82 -9.85 2.63
N GLU A 109 -21.02 -9.60 3.18
CA GLU A 109 -21.57 -8.25 3.23
C GLU A 109 -20.71 -7.30 4.08
N ARG A 110 -20.13 -7.78 5.18
CA ARG A 110 -19.17 -7.00 5.98
C ARG A 110 -17.89 -6.71 5.21
N ILE A 111 -17.32 -7.69 4.51
CA ILE A 111 -16.18 -7.51 3.62
C ILE A 111 -16.51 -6.44 2.58
N ARG A 112 -17.67 -6.52 1.92
CA ARG A 112 -18.12 -5.53 0.92
C ARG A 112 -18.29 -4.13 1.49
N LYS A 113 -18.71 -3.99 2.75
CA LYS A 113 -18.84 -2.69 3.44
C LYS A 113 -17.49 -2.08 3.79
N ARG A 114 -16.49 -2.91 4.13
CA ARG A 114 -15.11 -2.49 4.42
C ARG A 114 -14.36 -2.11 3.15
N LEU A 115 -14.56 -2.89 2.10
CA LEU A 115 -14.10 -2.54 0.77
C LEU A 115 -14.87 -1.30 0.31
N SER A 116 -14.17 -0.37 -0.31
CA SER A 116 -14.83 0.82 -0.85
C SER A 116 -15.75 0.47 -2.03
N ARG A 117 -16.81 1.26 -2.23
CA ARG A 117 -17.76 1.11 -3.34
C ARG A 117 -17.01 1.07 -4.68
N LEU A 118 -17.36 0.12 -5.55
CA LEU A 118 -16.79 -0.01 -6.89
C LEU A 118 -17.04 1.27 -7.72
N PRO A 119 -16.05 1.73 -8.52
CA PRO A 119 -16.29 2.58 -9.67
C PRO A 119 -17.28 1.87 -10.60
N ARG A 120 -18.28 2.61 -11.10
CA ARG A 120 -19.46 2.08 -11.80
C ARG A 120 -19.19 1.27 -13.09
N GLN A 121 -17.92 1.11 -13.50
CA GLN A 121 -17.53 0.58 -14.81
C GLN A 121 -17.00 -0.87 -14.81
N ILE A 122 -16.80 -1.49 -13.66
CA ILE A 122 -16.21 -2.85 -13.57
C ILE A 122 -17.31 -3.85 -13.22
N THR A 123 -18.14 -4.24 -14.19
CA THR A 123 -19.23 -5.21 -13.96
C THR A 123 -19.39 -6.18 -15.13
N LYS A 124 -18.36 -6.96 -15.46
CA LYS A 124 -18.49 -8.13 -16.33
C LYS A 124 -17.44 -9.19 -15.97
N ALA A 125 -17.79 -10.09 -15.05
CA ALA A 125 -17.14 -11.39 -14.87
C ALA A 125 -18.04 -12.31 -14.03
N TYR A 126 -17.87 -13.63 -14.21
CA TYR A 126 -18.51 -14.71 -13.43
C TYR A 126 -18.11 -14.71 -11.94
N THR A 127 -17.18 -13.84 -11.56
CA THR A 127 -16.72 -13.59 -10.20
C THR A 127 -17.58 -12.52 -9.53
N ARG A 128 -18.05 -12.77 -8.31
CA ARG A 128 -18.72 -11.74 -7.51
C ARG A 128 -17.66 -10.78 -6.97
N LEU A 129 -17.48 -9.64 -7.63
CA LEU A 129 -16.60 -8.58 -7.15
C LEU A 129 -17.10 -8.07 -5.79
N LEU A 130 -16.23 -8.12 -4.79
CA LEU A 130 -16.54 -7.65 -3.44
C LEU A 130 -16.26 -6.15 -3.30
N GLY A 131 -15.17 -5.65 -3.89
CA GLY A 131 -14.87 -4.22 -3.92
C GLY A 131 -13.37 -3.92 -4.09
N ILE A 132 -13.00 -2.65 -3.97
CA ILE A 132 -11.60 -2.19 -4.05
C ILE A 132 -11.00 -2.18 -2.64
N LEU A 133 -9.83 -2.81 -2.49
CA LEU A 133 -9.02 -2.72 -1.29
C LEU A 133 -8.37 -1.32 -1.28
N ARG A 134 -8.84 -0.46 -0.38
CA ARG A 134 -8.24 0.86 -0.15
C ARG A 134 -7.25 0.73 0.99
N CYS A 135 -5.97 0.90 0.67
CA CYS A 135 -4.97 1.28 1.64
C CYS A 135 -4.46 2.68 1.30
N ASP A 136 -3.61 3.23 2.15
CA ASP A 136 -2.89 4.46 1.82
C ASP A 136 -1.89 4.18 0.68
N TRP A 137 -2.41 4.22 -0.55
CA TRP A 137 -1.63 4.02 -1.77
C TRP A 137 -0.47 5.00 -1.88
N SER A 138 -0.55 6.15 -1.21
CA SER A 138 0.57 7.09 -1.09
C SER A 138 1.83 6.41 -0.55
N ASN A 139 1.69 5.48 0.41
CA ASN A 139 2.81 4.72 0.97
C ASN A 139 3.30 3.62 0.01
N VAL A 140 2.41 2.99 -0.75
CA VAL A 140 2.80 1.96 -1.73
C VAL A 140 3.46 2.56 -2.96
N THR A 141 2.85 3.59 -3.54
CA THR A 141 3.32 4.28 -4.73
C THR A 141 4.60 5.08 -4.45
N SER A 142 4.83 5.53 -3.21
CA SER A 142 6.13 6.10 -2.81
C SER A 142 7.24 5.06 -2.68
N ILE A 143 6.90 3.78 -2.46
CA ILE A 143 7.87 2.67 -2.41
C ILE A 143 8.12 2.09 -3.81
N THR A 144 7.09 1.97 -4.66
CA THR A 144 7.19 1.24 -5.94
C THR A 144 7.21 2.13 -7.19
N GLY A 145 6.85 3.41 -7.09
CA GLY A 145 6.72 4.33 -8.23
C GLY A 145 5.55 4.03 -9.17
N ILE A 146 4.74 2.99 -8.88
CA ILE A 146 3.64 2.52 -9.73
C ILE A 146 2.33 2.57 -8.94
N ALA A 147 1.31 3.19 -9.54
CA ALA A 147 -0.04 3.18 -8.98
C ALA A 147 -0.71 1.82 -9.26
N VAL A 148 -1.05 1.09 -8.21
CA VAL A 148 -1.72 -0.23 -8.29
C VAL A 148 -3.07 -0.13 -7.58
N THR A 149 -4.12 -0.71 -8.16
CA THR A 149 -5.46 -0.78 -7.56
C THR A 149 -5.92 -2.23 -7.44
N PRO A 150 -5.74 -2.87 -6.27
CA PRO A 150 -6.19 -4.23 -6.01
C PRO A 150 -7.70 -4.30 -5.87
N VAL A 151 -8.26 -5.34 -6.47
CA VAL A 151 -9.68 -5.65 -6.42
C VAL A 151 -9.84 -7.00 -5.74
N VAL A 152 -10.75 -7.07 -4.77
CA VAL A 152 -11.07 -8.32 -4.08
C VAL A 152 -12.30 -8.94 -4.73
N GLY A 153 -12.16 -10.17 -5.21
CA GLY A 153 -13.23 -10.96 -5.82
C GLY A 153 -13.57 -12.20 -4.98
N PHE A 154 -14.83 -12.61 -5.04
CA PHE A 154 -15.29 -13.91 -4.53
C PHE A 154 -15.64 -14.82 -5.72
N ILE A 155 -14.88 -15.89 -5.85
CA ILE A 155 -14.91 -16.85 -6.96
C ILE A 155 -15.83 -18.05 -6.71
N GLY A 156 -16.34 -18.23 -5.48
CA GLY A 156 -17.18 -19.38 -5.13
C GLY A 156 -16.38 -20.68 -4.96
N GLU A 157 -17.05 -21.82 -5.06
CA GLU A 157 -16.39 -23.13 -5.06
C GLU A 157 -15.69 -23.37 -6.41
N MET A 158 -14.40 -23.72 -6.33
CA MET A 158 -13.56 -23.96 -7.51
C MET A 158 -13.65 -25.40 -8.05
N SER A 159 -14.34 -26.31 -7.36
CA SER A 159 -14.42 -27.73 -7.74
C SER A 159 -15.02 -27.97 -9.12
N ASP A 160 -15.88 -27.06 -9.58
CA ASP A 160 -16.59 -27.16 -10.86
C ASP A 160 -15.92 -26.35 -11.98
N GLN A 161 -14.78 -25.71 -11.69
CA GLN A 161 -14.09 -24.80 -12.61
C GLN A 161 -12.66 -25.28 -12.85
N SER A 162 -12.41 -25.90 -14.01
CA SER A 162 -11.04 -26.15 -14.44
C SER A 162 -10.38 -24.81 -14.80
N VAL A 163 -9.45 -24.36 -13.97
CA VAL A 163 -8.65 -23.18 -14.27
C VAL A 163 -7.61 -23.56 -15.33
N VAL A 164 -7.75 -22.99 -16.53
CA VAL A 164 -6.76 -23.14 -17.61
C VAL A 164 -5.74 -22.01 -17.48
N ILE A 165 -4.48 -22.37 -17.27
CA ILE A 165 -3.38 -21.41 -17.18
C ILE A 165 -2.77 -21.15 -18.57
N ASN A 166 -2.32 -19.92 -18.80
CA ASN A 166 -1.52 -19.57 -19.97
C ASN A 166 -0.03 -19.78 -19.65
N GLU A 167 0.54 -20.91 -20.06
CA GLU A 167 1.94 -21.27 -19.76
C GLU A 167 2.97 -20.29 -20.35
N ALA A 168 2.59 -19.46 -21.33
CA ALA A 168 3.49 -18.43 -21.86
C ALA A 168 3.74 -17.28 -20.87
N GLU A 169 2.83 -17.07 -19.92
CA GLU A 169 2.87 -15.96 -18.96
C GLU A 169 2.90 -16.43 -17.50
N VAL A 170 2.33 -17.60 -17.21
CA VAL A 170 2.13 -18.13 -15.86
C VAL A 170 2.88 -19.44 -15.71
N ASP A 171 3.92 -19.42 -14.89
CA ASP A 171 4.73 -20.60 -14.55
C ASP A 171 3.96 -21.57 -13.63
N SER A 172 3.27 -21.05 -12.61
CA SER A 172 2.52 -21.88 -11.66
C SER A 172 1.30 -21.17 -11.08
N LEU A 173 0.32 -21.99 -10.65
CA LEU A 173 -0.87 -21.56 -9.93
C LEU A 173 -0.96 -22.33 -8.61
N PHE A 174 -1.18 -21.60 -7.51
CA PHE A 174 -1.34 -22.20 -6.19
C PHE A 174 -2.38 -21.44 -5.35
N THR A 175 -2.86 -22.09 -4.30
CA THR A 175 -3.74 -21.50 -3.29
C THR A 175 -3.09 -21.62 -1.92
N VAL A 176 -3.40 -20.67 -1.04
CA VAL A 176 -3.00 -20.70 0.36
C VAL A 176 -4.26 -20.81 1.21
N PRO A 177 -4.36 -21.79 2.12
CA PRO A 177 -5.48 -21.90 3.03
C PRO A 177 -5.60 -20.67 3.93
N LEU A 178 -6.84 -20.24 4.18
CA LEU A 178 -7.10 -19.06 4.99
C LEU A 178 -6.60 -19.20 6.43
N LYS A 179 -6.65 -20.41 6.99
CA LYS A 179 -6.06 -20.76 8.30
C LYS A 179 -4.56 -20.45 8.38
N ASP A 180 -3.85 -20.60 7.27
CA ASP A 180 -2.40 -20.39 7.22
C ASP A 180 -2.12 -18.89 7.03
N LEU A 181 -2.94 -18.18 6.25
CA LEU A 181 -2.85 -16.73 6.10
C LEU A 181 -3.08 -15.96 7.41
N VAL A 182 -3.97 -16.45 8.29
CA VAL A 182 -4.23 -15.82 9.60
C VAL A 182 -3.22 -16.21 10.67
N ASN A 183 -2.39 -17.24 10.42
CA ASN A 183 -1.39 -17.68 11.38
C ASN A 183 -0.18 -16.73 11.36
N ALA A 184 -0.02 -15.96 12.45
CA ALA A 184 1.05 -14.98 12.58
C ALA A 184 2.47 -15.58 12.47
N ASP A 185 2.66 -16.85 12.82
CA ASP A 185 3.98 -17.53 12.79
C ASP A 185 4.48 -17.76 11.36
N LEU A 186 3.59 -17.72 10.37
CA LEU A 186 3.91 -17.87 8.95
C LEU A 186 4.25 -16.52 8.29
N TRP A 187 4.28 -15.44 9.07
CA TRP A 187 4.59 -14.09 8.62
C TRP A 187 5.83 -13.54 9.31
N ILE A 188 6.75 -13.02 8.51
CA ILE A 188 7.89 -12.24 8.98
C ILE A 188 7.54 -10.77 8.81
N ARG A 189 7.18 -10.11 9.92
CA ARG A 189 6.92 -8.66 9.99
C ARG A 189 8.08 -7.97 10.71
N ARG A 190 8.69 -6.99 10.06
CA ARG A 190 9.74 -6.16 10.66
C ARG A 190 9.32 -4.69 10.58
N PRO A 191 9.65 -3.86 11.59
CA PRO A 191 9.38 -2.43 11.50
C PRO A 191 9.99 -1.82 10.24
N ASN A 192 9.23 -0.98 9.53
CA ASN A 192 9.65 -0.29 8.32
C ASN A 192 10.10 -1.20 7.15
N ALA A 193 9.62 -2.44 7.10
CA ALA A 193 9.88 -3.35 5.98
C ALA A 193 8.58 -3.99 5.47
N THR A 194 8.56 -4.39 4.20
CA THR A 194 7.45 -5.16 3.64
C THR A 194 7.39 -6.54 4.31
N PRO A 195 6.20 -7.06 4.62
CA PRO A 195 6.04 -8.37 5.21
C PRO A 195 6.46 -9.47 4.23
N VAL A 196 6.81 -10.64 4.76
CA VAL A 196 7.10 -11.85 3.98
C VAL A 196 6.25 -12.99 4.53
N PHE A 197 5.55 -13.69 3.65
CA PHE A 197 4.76 -14.87 3.99
C PHE A 197 5.45 -16.15 3.52
N THR A 198 5.61 -17.12 4.43
CA THR A 198 6.33 -18.37 4.19
C THR A 198 5.46 -19.61 4.33
N GLY A 199 4.14 -19.45 4.50
CA GLY A 199 3.20 -20.54 4.76
C GLY A 199 2.62 -21.26 3.52
N GLY A 200 3.12 -20.97 2.33
CA GLY A 200 2.62 -21.54 1.07
C GLY A 200 3.69 -22.31 0.29
N PRO A 201 3.32 -22.87 -0.89
CA PRO A 201 4.26 -23.55 -1.77
C PRO A 201 5.42 -22.65 -2.25
N HIS A 202 5.19 -21.34 -2.27
CA HIS A 202 6.16 -20.32 -2.62
C HIS A 202 6.19 -19.23 -1.56
N VAL A 203 7.37 -18.63 -1.37
CA VAL A 203 7.53 -17.45 -0.52
C VAL A 203 6.88 -16.25 -1.21
N VAL A 204 5.97 -15.57 -0.52
CA VAL A 204 5.29 -14.36 -1.03
C VAL A 204 5.92 -13.15 -0.35
N TRP A 205 6.37 -12.17 -1.14
CA TRP A 205 7.08 -10.99 -0.65
C TRP A 205 6.77 -9.74 -1.50
N GLY A 206 7.34 -8.60 -1.11
CA GLY A 206 7.20 -7.33 -1.82
C GLY A 206 5.76 -6.79 -1.78
N LEU A 207 5.31 -6.21 -2.90
CA LEU A 207 3.97 -5.63 -2.99
C LEU A 207 2.88 -6.67 -2.74
N THR A 208 3.02 -7.88 -3.29
CA THR A 208 2.01 -8.93 -3.15
C THR A 208 1.80 -9.32 -1.69
N ALA A 209 2.88 -9.50 -0.93
CA ALA A 209 2.78 -9.81 0.50
C ALA A 209 2.18 -8.64 1.29
N TYR A 210 2.56 -7.40 0.96
CA TYR A 210 2.00 -6.21 1.60
C TYR A 210 0.48 -6.11 1.39
N LEU A 211 -0.01 -6.33 0.18
CA LEU A 211 -1.45 -6.33 -0.12
C LEU A 211 -2.20 -7.46 0.56
N LEU A 212 -1.57 -8.62 0.64
CA LEU A 212 -2.14 -9.79 1.29
C LEU A 212 -2.27 -9.57 2.81
N ASP A 213 -1.23 -9.01 3.44
CA ASP A 213 -1.20 -8.68 4.87
C ASP A 213 -2.29 -7.65 5.20
N LEU A 214 -2.40 -6.57 4.43
CA LEU A 214 -3.48 -5.59 4.55
C LEU A 214 -4.87 -6.20 4.39
N CYS A 215 -5.04 -7.11 3.42
CA CYS A 215 -6.33 -7.78 3.21
C CYS A 215 -6.72 -8.60 4.44
N VAL A 216 -5.78 -9.33 5.04
CA VAL A 216 -6.02 -10.12 6.26
C VAL A 216 -6.32 -9.19 7.45
N GLU A 217 -5.47 -8.19 7.67
CA GLU A 217 -5.51 -7.31 8.85
C GLU A 217 -6.61 -6.25 8.84
N GLU A 218 -7.16 -5.87 7.68
CA GLU A 218 -8.12 -4.75 7.59
C GLU A 218 -9.45 -5.15 6.94
N VAL A 219 -9.43 -6.13 6.03
CA VAL A 219 -10.63 -6.51 5.28
C VAL A 219 -11.27 -7.76 5.85
N LEU A 220 -10.51 -8.84 5.97
CA LEU A 220 -11.02 -10.15 6.39
C LEU A 220 -11.33 -10.16 7.89
N LEU A 221 -10.40 -9.71 8.74
CA LEU A 221 -10.53 -9.72 10.21
C LEU A 221 -11.07 -11.03 10.74
N LEU A 222 -10.24 -12.06 10.61
CA LEU A 222 -10.55 -13.40 11.04
C LEU A 222 -9.77 -13.71 12.30
N ASP A 223 -10.42 -14.33 13.27
CA ASP A 223 -9.78 -14.86 14.47
C ASP A 223 -9.16 -16.21 14.11
N SER A 224 -7.94 -16.44 14.58
CA SER A 224 -7.27 -17.73 14.50
C SER A 224 -7.82 -18.75 15.49
N GLU A 225 -8.74 -18.35 16.39
CA GLU A 225 -9.39 -19.24 17.34
C GLU A 225 -10.38 -20.17 16.60
N ALA A 226 -9.97 -21.44 16.54
CA ALA A 226 -10.85 -22.59 16.35
C ALA A 226 -11.46 -22.98 17.70
#